data_AF-A0A2M8YFN5-F1
#
_entry.id   AF-A0A2M8YFN5-F1
#
_cell.length_a   1.000
_cell.length_b   1.000
_cell.length_c   1.000
_cell.angle_alpha   90.00
_cell.angle_beta   90.00
_cell.angle_gamma   90.00
#
_symmetry.space_group_name_H-M   'P 1'
#
loop_
_entity.id
_entity.type
_entity.pdbx_description
1 polymer ?
#
loop_
_entity_poly.entity_id
_entity_poly.type
_entity_poly.pdbx_seq_one_letter_code
_entity_poly.pdbx_strand_id
1 'polypeptide(L)'
;MADYFEIDFLGVETAKSGDAIALRYSVNGTAGVHVVDGGYLDTGDQIVEHLKTYYGTTVIDNVILTHPDRDHANGLRKVLEQCTVRNLWINRPWIYADRLIDHFENYESVEALRRKLRSIYDATAMLEDIAVAKGIPIHAPLQGQSIGPFLVMAPTLDRYCELIVDSDRTPEAVEENIFDGVLGSIFHVVEAATAYIKSFWGDEYFPPAPTSRENEMSVVQTAVLNGHRVLLTGDAGREALQEVIDYAPFAGLMLPGIRYFQVPHHGGRHNVSTEILDQLLGPRLDKMPDQHAWNAICSSAKADEDHPRKSVIRAVLHRGGHWAATESKNIRFGAGIKRDGWVSIPQADYPEDQEG
;
A
#
# COMPACT_ATOMS: atom_id res chain seq x y z
N MET A 1 0.36 29.64 -7.87
CA MET A 1 1.58 29.17 -7.17
C MET A 1 2.33 28.28 -8.15
N ALA A 2 3.64 28.11 -7.98
CA ALA A 2 4.37 27.12 -8.78
C ALA A 2 3.93 25.71 -8.36
N ASP A 3 3.94 24.78 -9.31
CA ASP A 3 3.59 23.40 -9.02
C ASP A 3 4.67 22.75 -8.14
N TYR A 4 4.21 21.98 -7.16
CA TYR A 4 5.08 21.24 -6.26
C TYR A 4 4.34 20.02 -5.73
N PHE A 5 5.12 19.10 -5.18
CA PHE A 5 4.58 18.08 -4.30
C PHE A 5 5.62 17.64 -3.28
N GLU A 6 5.13 17.12 -2.18
CA GLU A 6 5.90 16.28 -1.28
C GLU A 6 5.02 15.14 -0.76
N ILE A 7 5.62 13.95 -0.66
CA ILE A 7 5.00 12.72 -0.15
C ILE A 7 5.95 12.21 0.93
N ASP A 8 5.48 12.25 2.17
CA ASP A 8 6.19 11.84 3.37
C ASP A 8 5.72 10.45 3.80
N PHE A 9 6.65 9.51 3.83
CA PHE A 9 6.51 8.18 4.42
C PHE A 9 6.98 8.27 5.86
N LEU A 10 6.07 8.07 6.80
CA LEU A 10 6.35 8.14 8.24
C LEU A 10 6.86 6.77 8.72
N GLY A 11 7.88 6.78 9.58
CA GLY A 11 8.42 5.54 10.16
C GLY A 11 7.44 4.89 11.12
N VAL A 12 6.97 3.70 10.77
CA VAL A 12 6.10 2.86 11.62
C VAL A 12 6.97 1.86 12.36
N GLU A 13 7.45 2.23 13.55
CA GLU A 13 8.41 1.42 14.31
C GLU A 13 7.72 0.51 15.33
N THR A 14 7.23 -0.64 14.86
CA THR A 14 6.74 -1.73 15.73
C THR A 14 7.46 -3.04 15.43
N ALA A 15 7.03 -4.16 16.04
CA ALA A 15 7.55 -5.50 15.69
C ALA A 15 7.15 -5.94 14.26
N LYS A 16 6.18 -5.26 13.66
CA LYS A 16 5.77 -5.41 12.27
C LYS A 16 5.78 -4.05 11.58
N SER A 17 6.03 -4.07 10.28
CA SER A 17 5.90 -2.88 9.44
C SER A 17 4.44 -2.41 9.33
N GLY A 18 4.26 -1.26 8.69
CA GLY A 18 2.96 -0.66 8.35
C GLY A 18 3.16 0.59 7.51
N ASP A 19 2.15 1.00 6.76
CA ASP A 19 2.21 2.22 5.93
C ASP A 19 1.49 3.40 6.59
N ALA A 20 2.16 4.54 6.60
CA ALA A 20 1.60 5.82 6.99
C ALA A 20 2.19 6.92 6.13
N ILE A 21 1.37 7.49 5.24
CA ILE A 21 1.83 8.44 4.23
C ILE A 21 1.01 9.72 4.32
N ALA A 22 1.69 10.85 4.45
CA ALA A 22 1.10 12.17 4.29
C ALA A 22 1.64 12.81 3.01
N LEU A 23 0.80 13.51 2.26
CA LEU A 23 1.25 14.24 1.08
C LEU A 23 0.56 15.59 0.95
N ARG A 24 1.27 16.57 0.37
CA ARG A 24 0.67 17.81 -0.11
C ARG A 24 1.23 18.20 -1.46
N TYR A 25 0.43 18.90 -2.25
CA TYR A 25 0.81 19.36 -3.57
C TYR A 25 0.19 20.71 -3.91
N SER A 26 0.72 21.34 -4.95
CA SER A 26 0.02 22.31 -5.77
C SER A 26 0.15 21.90 -7.22
N VAL A 27 -0.99 21.77 -7.91
CA VAL A 27 -1.06 21.41 -9.34
C VAL A 27 -1.96 22.44 -10.02
N ASN A 28 -1.42 23.16 -10.99
CA ASN A 28 -2.11 24.24 -11.71
C ASN A 28 -2.77 25.27 -10.78
N GLY A 29 -2.13 25.57 -9.65
CA GLY A 29 -2.63 26.51 -8.64
C GLY A 29 -3.65 25.94 -7.66
N THR A 30 -4.08 24.69 -7.80
CA THR A 30 -4.92 23.98 -6.82
C THR A 30 -4.03 23.25 -5.83
N ALA A 31 -4.14 23.56 -4.55
CA ALA A 31 -3.44 22.86 -3.49
C ALA A 31 -4.33 21.78 -2.85
N GLY A 32 -3.72 20.70 -2.37
CA GLY A 32 -4.43 19.66 -1.64
C GLY A 32 -3.51 18.90 -0.66
N VAL A 33 -4.13 18.33 0.37
CA VAL A 33 -3.48 17.48 1.39
C VAL A 33 -4.17 16.13 1.45
N HIS A 34 -3.43 15.05 1.26
CA HIS A 34 -3.95 13.70 1.45
C HIS A 34 -3.20 12.97 2.57
N VAL A 35 -3.89 12.01 3.17
CA VAL A 35 -3.28 10.96 4.00
C VAL A 35 -3.65 9.62 3.38
N VAL A 36 -2.65 8.77 3.13
CA VAL A 36 -2.80 7.43 2.57
C VAL A 36 -2.26 6.46 3.62
N ASP A 37 -3.13 5.62 4.15
CA ASP A 37 -2.88 4.74 5.29
C ASP A 37 -2.41 5.46 6.56
N GLY A 38 -2.54 4.76 7.67
CA GLY A 38 -2.41 5.34 9.01
C GLY A 38 -1.39 4.65 9.91
N GLY A 39 -0.83 3.51 9.51
CA GLY A 39 -0.06 2.69 10.42
C GLY A 39 -0.94 2.13 11.54
N TYR A 40 -0.31 1.93 12.69
CA TYR A 40 -0.98 1.57 13.94
C TYR A 40 -1.57 2.81 14.65
N LEU A 41 -2.29 2.59 15.76
CA LEU A 41 -2.92 3.67 16.53
C LEU A 41 -1.95 4.79 16.91
N ASP A 42 -0.75 4.44 17.39
CA ASP A 42 0.26 5.42 17.83
C ASP A 42 0.85 6.22 16.66
N THR A 43 0.91 5.62 15.46
CA THR A 43 1.30 6.31 14.23
C THR A 43 0.29 7.40 13.85
N GLY A 44 -0.98 7.21 14.19
CA GLY A 44 -2.03 8.21 13.96
C GLY A 44 -1.72 9.56 14.61
N ASP A 45 -1.19 9.57 15.83
CA ASP A 45 -0.77 10.81 16.50
C ASP A 45 0.45 11.44 15.82
N GLN A 46 1.37 10.63 15.28
CA GLN A 46 2.51 11.11 14.50
C GLN A 46 2.09 11.78 13.19
N ILE A 47 1.09 11.23 12.50
CA ILE A 47 0.52 11.84 11.28
C ILE A 47 -0.06 13.21 11.61
N VAL A 48 -0.88 13.30 12.66
CA VAL A 48 -1.50 14.57 13.08
C VAL A 48 -0.43 15.62 13.40
N GLU A 49 0.63 15.23 14.11
CA GLU A 49 1.75 16.12 14.44
C GLU A 49 2.56 16.52 13.21
N HIS A 50 2.81 15.60 12.27
CA HIS A 50 3.47 15.88 11.00
C HIS A 50 2.69 16.90 10.17
N LEU A 51 1.37 16.74 10.07
CA LEU A 51 0.49 17.67 9.37
C LEU A 51 0.55 19.08 9.97
N LYS A 52 0.50 19.21 11.31
CA LYS A 52 0.65 20.49 12.00
C LYS A 52 2.03 21.11 11.75
N THR A 53 3.08 20.32 11.93
CA THR A 53 4.47 20.80 11.92
C THR A 53 4.94 21.18 10.52
N TYR A 54 4.69 20.33 9.53
CA TYR A 54 5.25 20.51 8.19
C TYR A 54 4.25 21.09 7.20
N TYR A 55 2.96 20.79 7.35
CA TYR A 55 1.93 21.26 6.42
C TYR A 55 1.21 22.51 6.93
N GLY A 56 1.29 22.80 8.23
CA GLY A 56 0.66 23.96 8.86
C GLY A 56 -0.87 23.87 8.89
N THR A 57 -1.44 22.67 8.75
CA THR A 57 -2.88 22.44 8.66
C THR A 57 -3.26 21.05 9.18
N THR A 58 -4.47 20.91 9.71
CA THR A 58 -5.13 19.62 9.98
C THR A 58 -6.40 19.46 9.14
N VAL A 59 -6.54 20.28 8.09
CA VAL A 59 -7.57 20.10 7.07
C VAL A 59 -7.00 19.17 6.00
N ILE A 60 -7.65 18.02 5.81
CA ILE A 60 -7.24 16.98 4.88
C ILE A 60 -8.34 16.83 3.83
N ASP A 61 -7.96 16.93 2.55
CA ASP A 61 -8.89 16.81 1.43
C ASP A 61 -9.36 15.37 1.24
N ASN A 62 -8.42 14.43 1.31
CA ASN A 62 -8.68 13.02 1.10
C ASN A 62 -7.90 12.18 2.12
N VAL A 63 -8.60 11.35 2.87
CA VAL A 63 -8.02 10.22 3.60
C VAL A 63 -8.32 8.95 2.81
N ILE A 64 -7.30 8.16 2.51
CA ILE A 64 -7.41 6.93 1.71
C ILE A 64 -6.91 5.76 2.57
N LEU A 65 -7.69 4.68 2.63
CA LEU A 65 -7.21 3.38 3.10
C LEU A 65 -6.97 2.51 1.88
N THR A 66 -5.74 2.02 1.71
CA THR A 66 -5.38 1.20 0.56
C THR A 66 -5.93 -0.21 0.68
N HIS A 67 -5.85 -0.84 1.85
CA HIS A 67 -6.33 -2.20 2.08
C HIS A 67 -6.79 -2.41 3.53
N PRO A 68 -7.52 -3.48 3.85
CA PRO A 68 -8.29 -3.54 5.09
C PRO A 68 -7.49 -3.92 6.34
N ASP A 69 -6.20 -4.20 6.25
CA ASP A 69 -5.43 -4.64 7.41
C ASP A 69 -5.13 -3.53 8.41
N ARG A 70 -4.86 -3.98 9.64
CA ARG A 70 -4.84 -3.15 10.84
C ARG A 70 -3.64 -2.21 10.91
N ASP A 71 -2.54 -2.61 10.30
CA ASP A 71 -1.29 -1.85 10.14
C ASP A 71 -1.38 -0.76 9.07
N HIS A 72 -2.51 -0.66 8.38
CA HIS A 72 -2.86 0.45 7.49
C HIS A 72 -4.04 1.26 8.06
N ALA A 73 -5.07 0.59 8.57
CA ALA A 73 -6.33 1.24 8.96
C ALA A 73 -6.30 1.92 10.33
N ASN A 74 -5.54 1.41 11.30
CA ASN A 74 -5.76 1.78 12.70
C ASN A 74 -5.41 3.25 13.01
N GLY A 75 -4.27 3.75 12.54
CA GLY A 75 -3.89 5.13 12.80
C GLY A 75 -4.80 6.16 12.11
N LEU A 76 -5.49 5.78 11.03
CA LEU A 76 -6.48 6.64 10.39
C LEU A 76 -7.64 7.01 11.33
N ARG A 77 -7.92 6.22 12.37
CA ARG A 77 -8.92 6.58 13.39
C ARG A 77 -8.59 7.91 14.06
N LYS A 78 -7.35 8.07 14.51
CA LYS A 78 -6.86 9.31 15.13
C LYS A 78 -6.93 10.47 14.16
N VAL A 79 -6.59 10.23 12.90
CA VAL A 79 -6.69 11.23 11.83
C VAL A 79 -8.15 11.67 11.65
N LEU A 80 -9.09 10.74 11.48
CA LEU A 80 -10.51 11.06 11.33
C LEU A 80 -11.09 11.76 12.56
N GLU A 81 -10.66 11.38 13.77
CA GLU A 81 -11.12 11.98 15.04
C GLU A 81 -10.59 13.40 15.25
N GLN A 82 -9.29 13.63 15.00
CA GLN A 82 -8.59 14.87 15.38
C GLN A 82 -8.45 15.90 14.25
N CYS A 83 -8.60 15.48 12.98
CA CYS A 83 -8.49 16.37 11.82
C CYS A 83 -9.85 16.76 11.26
N THR A 84 -9.86 17.80 10.41
CA THR A 84 -11.02 18.13 9.56
C THR A 84 -10.83 17.43 8.22
N VAL A 85 -11.53 16.32 8.03
CA VAL A 85 -11.42 15.48 6.83
C VAL A 85 -12.60 15.76 5.90
N ARG A 86 -12.31 16.06 4.63
CA ARG A 86 -13.34 16.37 3.63
C ARG A 86 -13.89 15.13 2.94
N ASN A 87 -13.06 14.12 2.69
CA ASN A 87 -13.46 12.87 2.04
C ASN A 87 -12.68 11.69 2.63
N LEU A 88 -13.38 10.59 2.87
CA LEU A 88 -12.79 9.29 3.18
C LEU A 88 -12.97 8.34 1.99
N TRP A 89 -11.90 7.72 1.56
CA TRP A 89 -11.87 6.74 0.47
C TRP A 89 -11.52 5.37 1.05
N ILE A 90 -12.52 4.51 1.18
CA ILE A 90 -12.39 3.14 1.71
C ILE A 90 -13.24 2.19 0.87
N ASN A 91 -12.72 1.01 0.56
CA ASN A 91 -13.54 -0.06 0.01
C ASN A 91 -14.28 -0.78 1.15
N ARG A 92 -15.59 -0.99 0.99
CA ARG A 92 -16.49 -1.52 2.04
C ARG A 92 -17.13 -2.83 1.59
N PRO A 93 -16.58 -4.01 1.92
CA PRO A 93 -17.11 -5.30 1.45
C PRO A 93 -18.63 -5.46 1.69
N TRP A 94 -19.10 -5.01 2.86
CA TRP A 94 -20.48 -5.18 3.30
C TRP A 94 -21.52 -4.37 2.50
N ILE A 95 -21.12 -3.35 1.73
CA ILE A 95 -22.08 -2.64 0.87
C ILE A 95 -22.38 -3.40 -0.43
N TYR A 96 -21.58 -4.42 -0.76
CA TYR A 96 -21.74 -5.29 -1.92
C TYR A 96 -22.34 -6.66 -1.54
N ALA A 97 -22.84 -6.81 -0.32
CA ALA A 97 -23.39 -8.09 0.16
C ALA A 97 -24.53 -8.63 -0.72
N ASP A 98 -25.30 -7.76 -1.36
CA ASP A 98 -26.37 -8.13 -2.31
C ASP A 98 -25.82 -8.75 -3.60
N ARG A 99 -24.68 -8.24 -4.09
CA ARG A 99 -23.96 -8.81 -5.24
C ARG A 99 -23.24 -10.11 -4.89
N LEU A 100 -22.78 -10.23 -3.66
CA LEU A 100 -21.95 -11.33 -3.20
C LEU A 100 -22.76 -12.55 -2.78
N ILE A 101 -23.98 -12.38 -2.28
CA ILE A 101 -24.76 -13.41 -1.55
C ILE A 101 -24.81 -14.79 -2.24
N ASP A 102 -24.90 -14.83 -3.57
CA ASP A 102 -25.01 -16.09 -4.33
C ASP A 102 -23.70 -16.92 -4.32
N HIS A 103 -22.59 -16.34 -3.88
CA HIS A 103 -21.30 -17.01 -3.67
C HIS A 103 -21.12 -17.55 -2.24
N PHE A 104 -22.03 -17.21 -1.32
CA PHE A 104 -21.94 -17.53 0.10
C PHE A 104 -23.06 -18.50 0.50
N GLU A 105 -22.88 -19.80 0.21
CA GLU A 105 -23.93 -20.83 0.37
C GLU A 105 -24.55 -20.89 1.77
N ASN A 106 -23.78 -20.52 2.79
CA ASN A 106 -24.20 -20.57 4.20
C ASN A 106 -24.99 -19.33 4.65
N TYR A 107 -25.27 -18.38 3.75
CA TYR A 107 -25.98 -17.15 4.06
C TYR A 107 -27.33 -17.06 3.34
N GLU A 108 -28.41 -17.18 4.11
CA GLU A 108 -29.79 -17.07 3.58
C GLU A 108 -30.28 -15.62 3.47
N SER A 109 -29.50 -14.61 3.88
CA SER A 109 -29.89 -13.20 3.75
C SER A 109 -28.71 -12.25 3.56
N VAL A 110 -28.91 -11.26 2.68
CA VAL A 110 -27.97 -10.15 2.42
C VAL A 110 -27.57 -9.44 3.71
N GLU A 111 -28.50 -9.26 4.65
CA GLU A 111 -28.23 -8.56 5.91
C GLU A 111 -27.35 -9.39 6.86
N ALA A 112 -27.47 -10.72 6.86
CA ALA A 112 -26.57 -11.58 7.61
C ALA A 112 -25.14 -11.51 7.06
N LEU A 113 -24.99 -11.60 5.73
CA LEU A 113 -23.68 -11.49 5.07
C LEU A 113 -23.06 -10.10 5.31
N ARG A 114 -23.85 -9.03 5.18
CA ARG A 114 -23.43 -7.65 5.47
C ARG A 114 -22.83 -7.54 6.88
N ARG A 115 -23.53 -8.03 7.91
CA ARG A 115 -23.02 -7.99 9.29
C ARG A 115 -21.73 -8.80 9.46
N LYS A 116 -21.65 -9.96 8.82
CA LYS A 116 -20.47 -10.82 8.89
C LYS A 116 -19.26 -10.16 8.22
N LEU A 117 -19.40 -9.65 7.00
CA LEU A 117 -18.34 -8.93 6.30
C LEU A 117 -17.85 -7.72 7.11
N ARG A 118 -18.77 -6.96 7.71
CA ARG A 118 -18.40 -5.85 8.61
C ARG A 118 -17.61 -6.32 9.84
N SER A 119 -17.89 -7.52 10.35
CA SER A 119 -17.12 -8.13 11.44
C SER A 119 -15.75 -8.65 11.01
N ILE A 120 -15.61 -9.15 9.77
CA ILE A 120 -14.34 -9.64 9.23
C ILE A 120 -13.38 -8.47 9.01
N TYR A 121 -13.88 -7.39 8.44
CA TYR A 121 -13.14 -6.18 8.09
C TYR A 121 -13.38 -5.07 9.14
N ASP A 122 -13.26 -5.43 10.41
CA ASP A 122 -13.61 -4.59 11.57
C ASP A 122 -12.84 -3.26 11.62
N ALA A 123 -11.56 -3.27 11.25
CA ALA A 123 -10.74 -2.07 11.20
C ALA A 123 -11.30 -1.03 10.24
N THR A 124 -11.70 -1.46 9.04
CA THR A 124 -12.35 -0.61 8.02
C THR A 124 -13.74 -0.18 8.49
N ALA A 125 -14.51 -1.07 9.12
CA ALA A 125 -15.84 -0.76 9.64
C ALA A 125 -15.82 0.34 10.70
N MET A 126 -14.79 0.36 11.55
CA MET A 126 -14.63 1.42 12.54
C MET A 126 -14.28 2.78 11.91
N LEU A 127 -13.61 2.81 10.75
CA LEU A 127 -13.42 4.07 10.00
C LEU A 127 -14.75 4.59 9.43
N GLU A 128 -15.58 3.70 8.89
CA GLU A 128 -16.95 4.05 8.46
C GLU A 128 -17.76 4.63 9.63
N ASP A 129 -17.73 4.00 10.81
CA ASP A 129 -18.47 4.48 11.98
C ASP A 129 -18.07 5.90 12.38
N ILE A 130 -16.76 6.19 12.41
CA ILE A 130 -16.25 7.54 12.71
C ILE A 130 -16.69 8.53 11.63
N ALA A 131 -16.56 8.15 10.35
CA ALA A 131 -16.94 9.01 9.23
C ALA A 131 -18.45 9.35 9.24
N VAL A 132 -19.32 8.36 9.48
CA VAL A 132 -20.76 8.56 9.61
C VAL A 132 -21.07 9.48 10.81
N ALA A 133 -20.46 9.24 11.97
CA ALA A 133 -20.68 10.05 13.17
C ALA A 133 -20.26 11.52 12.96
N LYS A 134 -19.21 11.76 12.15
CA LYS A 134 -18.70 13.11 11.84
C LYS A 134 -19.28 13.72 10.56
N GLY A 135 -20.14 13.01 9.84
CA GLY A 135 -20.70 13.47 8.56
C GLY A 135 -19.66 13.61 7.44
N ILE A 136 -18.60 12.81 7.46
CA ILE A 136 -17.56 12.78 6.43
C ILE A 136 -18.07 11.94 5.24
N PRO A 137 -18.11 12.49 4.02
CA PRO A 137 -18.42 11.73 2.81
C PRO A 137 -17.48 10.52 2.62
N ILE A 138 -18.07 9.36 2.31
CA ILE A 138 -17.34 8.10 2.06
C ILE A 138 -17.49 7.70 0.60
N HIS A 139 -16.36 7.44 -0.06
CA HIS A 139 -16.27 7.05 -1.47
C HIS A 139 -15.52 5.73 -1.62
N ALA A 140 -15.79 4.99 -2.71
CA ALA A 140 -15.08 3.77 -3.04
C ALA A 140 -13.87 4.09 -3.96
N PRO A 141 -12.62 3.81 -3.54
CA PRO A 141 -11.44 3.98 -4.38
C PRO A 141 -11.29 2.80 -5.36
N LEU A 142 -12.11 2.78 -6.40
CA LEU A 142 -12.07 1.76 -7.46
C LEU A 142 -11.43 2.31 -8.74
N GLN A 143 -10.93 1.42 -9.60
CA GLN A 143 -10.27 1.76 -10.86
C GLN A 143 -11.04 2.83 -11.66
N GLY A 144 -10.33 3.86 -12.11
CA GLY A 144 -10.88 4.99 -12.87
C GLY A 144 -11.35 6.17 -12.01
N GLN A 145 -11.47 6.02 -10.69
CA GLN A 145 -11.80 7.14 -9.80
C GLN A 145 -10.63 8.12 -9.68
N SER A 146 -10.95 9.42 -9.55
CA SER A 146 -9.97 10.48 -9.34
C SER A 146 -10.00 10.96 -7.88
N ILE A 147 -8.86 10.93 -7.21
CA ILE A 147 -8.66 11.43 -5.85
C ILE A 147 -7.68 12.59 -5.93
N GLY A 148 -8.21 13.82 -6.01
CA GLY A 148 -7.38 14.98 -6.37
C GLY A 148 -6.67 14.75 -7.73
N PRO A 149 -5.34 14.90 -7.83
CA PRO A 149 -4.57 14.63 -9.04
C PRO A 149 -4.24 13.14 -9.25
N PHE A 150 -4.61 12.26 -8.32
CA PHE A 150 -4.35 10.83 -8.43
C PHE A 150 -5.48 10.11 -9.14
N LEU A 151 -5.12 9.18 -10.02
CA LEU A 151 -6.04 8.22 -10.65
C LEU A 151 -5.86 6.86 -9.97
N VAL A 152 -6.98 6.26 -9.55
CA VAL A 152 -7.00 4.89 -9.04
C VAL A 152 -6.85 3.92 -10.22
N MET A 153 -5.85 3.05 -10.12
CA MET A 153 -5.45 2.09 -11.15
C MET A 153 -5.97 0.67 -10.87
N ALA A 154 -6.15 0.32 -9.60
CA ALA A 154 -6.70 -0.96 -9.14
C ALA A 154 -7.33 -0.76 -7.75
N PRO A 155 -8.28 -1.61 -7.34
CA PRO A 155 -8.91 -2.68 -8.13
C PRO A 155 -10.16 -2.19 -8.88
N THR A 156 -10.59 -2.92 -9.91
CA THR A 156 -11.96 -2.84 -10.45
C THR A 156 -12.97 -3.33 -9.42
N LEU A 157 -14.24 -2.94 -9.55
CA LEU A 157 -15.30 -3.45 -8.67
C LEU A 157 -15.45 -4.97 -8.76
N ASP A 158 -15.34 -5.52 -9.97
CA ASP A 158 -15.52 -6.95 -10.22
C ASP A 158 -14.40 -7.74 -9.56
N ARG A 159 -13.13 -7.33 -9.78
CA ARG A 159 -11.98 -7.95 -9.11
C ARG A 159 -12.08 -7.83 -7.60
N TYR A 160 -12.48 -6.68 -7.08
CA TYR A 160 -12.66 -6.50 -5.64
C TYR A 160 -13.71 -7.45 -5.06
N CYS A 161 -14.84 -7.65 -5.74
CA CYS A 161 -15.86 -8.62 -5.32
C CYS A 161 -15.36 -10.06 -5.37
N GLU A 162 -14.64 -10.45 -6.42
CA GLU A 162 -14.00 -11.78 -6.52
C GLU A 162 -13.01 -12.01 -5.37
N LEU A 163 -12.16 -11.03 -5.07
CA LEU A 163 -11.20 -11.12 -3.96
C LEU A 163 -11.88 -11.30 -2.60
N ILE A 164 -13.08 -10.71 -2.40
CA ILE A 164 -13.86 -10.93 -1.18
C ILE A 164 -14.34 -12.38 -1.12
N VAL A 165 -14.82 -12.94 -2.22
CA VAL A 165 -15.24 -14.35 -2.28
C VAL A 165 -14.05 -15.28 -2.00
N ASP A 166 -12.90 -15.01 -2.63
CA ASP A 166 -11.72 -15.86 -2.57
C ASP A 166 -10.88 -15.72 -1.28
N SER A 167 -11.24 -14.81 -0.37
CA SER A 167 -10.45 -14.50 0.83
C SER A 167 -10.59 -15.58 1.90
N ASP A 168 -9.46 -16.01 2.47
CA ASP A 168 -9.44 -16.97 3.59
C ASP A 168 -10.12 -16.44 4.88
N ARG A 169 -10.41 -15.13 4.94
CA ARG A 169 -11.08 -14.49 6.07
C ARG A 169 -12.61 -14.54 5.95
N THR A 170 -13.14 -14.92 4.79
CA THR A 170 -14.58 -14.96 4.57
C THR A 170 -15.21 -16.28 5.02
N PRO A 171 -16.53 -16.28 5.28
CA PRO A 171 -17.16 -17.30 6.12
C PRO A 171 -16.98 -18.75 5.64
N GLU A 172 -17.04 -19.01 4.34
CA GLU A 172 -16.94 -20.34 3.74
C GLU A 172 -15.53 -20.88 3.95
N ALA A 173 -14.51 -20.06 3.69
CA ALA A 173 -13.13 -20.41 3.97
C ALA A 173 -12.88 -20.61 5.47
N VAL A 174 -13.50 -19.79 6.33
CA VAL A 174 -13.40 -19.96 7.79
C VAL A 174 -14.06 -21.26 8.26
N GLU A 175 -15.21 -21.64 7.69
CA GLU A 175 -15.92 -22.87 8.05
C GLU A 175 -15.24 -24.15 7.51
N GLU A 176 -14.74 -24.13 6.28
CA GLU A 176 -13.89 -25.22 5.75
C GLU A 176 -12.66 -25.44 6.64
N ASN A 177 -11.99 -24.36 7.03
CA ASN A 177 -10.83 -24.43 7.94
C ASN A 177 -11.21 -24.93 9.36
N ILE A 178 -12.40 -24.60 9.88
CA ILE A 178 -12.88 -25.12 11.17
C ILE A 178 -13.19 -26.61 11.09
N PHE A 179 -13.75 -27.08 9.97
CA PHE A 179 -14.10 -28.50 9.79
C PHE A 179 -12.84 -29.38 9.68
N ASP A 180 -11.79 -28.90 9.01
CA ASP A 180 -10.48 -29.55 9.00
C ASP A 180 -9.77 -29.47 10.38
N GLY A 181 -10.02 -28.40 11.14
CA GLY A 181 -9.43 -28.17 12.47
C GLY A 181 -9.91 -29.11 13.58
N VAL A 182 -11.09 -29.75 13.45
CA VAL A 182 -11.62 -30.69 14.47
C VAL A 182 -10.87 -32.03 14.48
N LEU A 183 -10.06 -32.33 13.46
CA LEU A 183 -9.20 -33.53 13.41
C LEU A 183 -7.69 -33.26 13.50
N GLY A 184 -7.24 -32.03 13.73
CA GLY A 184 -5.80 -31.78 13.77
C GLY A 184 -5.36 -30.41 14.28
N SER A 185 -4.60 -30.47 15.37
CA SER A 185 -3.41 -29.65 15.66
C SER A 185 -3.54 -28.20 16.16
N ILE A 186 -2.92 -28.01 17.32
CA ILE A 186 -2.31 -26.77 17.78
C ILE A 186 -1.34 -26.29 16.68
N PHE A 187 -1.62 -25.16 16.04
CA PHE A 187 -0.69 -24.51 15.11
C PHE A 187 0.46 -23.89 15.90
N HIS A 188 1.55 -24.64 16.05
CA HIS A 188 2.87 -24.02 16.23
C HIS A 188 3.35 -23.58 14.85
N VAL A 189 3.41 -22.28 14.61
CA VAL A 189 4.19 -21.73 13.48
C VAL A 189 5.65 -22.11 13.75
N VAL A 190 6.14 -23.12 13.03
CA VAL A 190 7.56 -23.41 13.01
C VAL A 190 8.18 -22.37 12.09
N GLU A 191 8.87 -21.42 12.67
CA GLU A 191 9.69 -20.45 11.96
C GLU A 191 10.75 -21.21 11.17
N ALA A 192 10.52 -21.40 9.87
CA ALA A 192 11.50 -22.01 9.00
C ALA A 192 12.67 -21.02 8.87
N ALA A 193 13.86 -21.42 9.33
CA ALA A 193 15.05 -20.60 9.18
C ALA A 193 15.25 -20.24 7.70
N THR A 194 15.15 -18.95 7.38
CA THR A 194 15.34 -18.46 6.00
C THR A 194 16.80 -18.64 5.63
N ALA A 195 17.08 -19.50 4.65
CA ALA A 195 18.43 -19.69 4.13
C ALA A 195 18.84 -18.50 3.25
N TYR A 196 20.05 -17.98 3.46
CA TYR A 196 20.62 -16.93 2.61
C TYR A 196 21.61 -17.50 1.62
N ILE A 197 21.49 -17.12 0.35
CA ILE A 197 22.30 -17.60 -0.77
C ILE A 197 23.07 -16.42 -1.36
N LYS A 198 24.41 -16.55 -1.43
CA LYS A 198 25.26 -15.59 -2.15
C LYS A 198 24.79 -15.48 -3.60
N SER A 199 24.56 -14.26 -4.06
CA SER A 199 23.87 -14.02 -5.33
C SER A 199 24.62 -13.00 -6.16
N PHE A 200 24.80 -13.28 -7.44
CA PHE A 200 25.48 -12.37 -8.37
C PHE A 200 24.55 -11.25 -8.81
N TRP A 201 25.11 -10.18 -9.37
CA TRP A 201 24.31 -9.12 -9.96
C TRP A 201 23.30 -9.68 -10.97
N GLY A 202 22.05 -9.24 -10.87
CA GLY A 202 20.95 -9.69 -11.73
C GLY A 202 20.16 -10.89 -11.17
N ASP A 203 20.69 -11.63 -10.19
CA ASP A 203 19.96 -12.73 -9.55
C ASP A 203 18.86 -12.20 -8.63
N GLU A 204 17.61 -12.56 -8.89
CA GLU A 204 16.44 -12.23 -8.09
C GLU A 204 15.64 -13.52 -7.87
N TYR A 205 15.21 -13.76 -6.63
CA TYR A 205 14.35 -14.89 -6.33
C TYR A 205 13.04 -14.42 -5.72
N PHE A 206 11.95 -14.78 -6.37
CA PHE A 206 10.59 -14.50 -5.95
C PHE A 206 9.82 -15.83 -5.89
N PRO A 207 9.33 -16.25 -4.72
CA PRO A 207 8.59 -17.50 -4.60
C PRO A 207 7.30 -17.49 -5.46
N PRO A 208 6.87 -18.62 -6.03
CA PRO A 208 5.69 -18.67 -6.89
C PRO A 208 4.39 -18.47 -6.10
N ALA A 209 4.37 -18.74 -4.80
CA ALA A 209 3.19 -18.59 -3.96
C ALA A 209 2.68 -17.13 -3.97
N PRO A 210 1.36 -16.92 -4.09
CA PRO A 210 0.78 -15.58 -4.10
C PRO A 210 0.84 -14.94 -2.71
N THR A 211 0.54 -13.65 -2.67
CA THR A 211 0.27 -12.93 -1.42
C THR A 211 -1.20 -13.11 -1.00
N SER A 212 -1.63 -12.51 0.12
CA SER A 212 -3.02 -12.62 0.58
C SER A 212 -4.01 -11.92 -0.37
N ARG A 213 -5.29 -12.31 -0.30
CA ARG A 213 -6.34 -11.63 -1.08
C ARG A 213 -6.53 -10.19 -0.64
N GLU A 214 -6.33 -9.89 0.64
CA GLU A 214 -6.40 -8.53 1.20
C GLU A 214 -5.30 -7.64 0.61
N ASN A 215 -4.09 -8.16 0.43
CA ASN A 215 -3.02 -7.45 -0.24
C ASN A 215 -3.38 -7.16 -1.71
N GLU A 216 -3.98 -8.13 -2.41
CA GLU A 216 -4.48 -7.93 -3.78
C GLU A 216 -5.70 -6.98 -3.86
N MET A 217 -6.38 -6.69 -2.75
CA MET A 217 -7.44 -5.66 -2.69
C MET A 217 -6.87 -4.22 -2.65
N SER A 218 -5.55 -4.07 -2.55
CA SER A 218 -4.89 -2.77 -2.37
C SER A 218 -5.28 -1.76 -3.45
N VAL A 219 -5.62 -0.55 -3.01
CA VAL A 219 -5.79 0.60 -3.88
C VAL A 219 -4.42 1.03 -4.41
N VAL A 220 -4.18 0.81 -5.69
CA VAL A 220 -3.02 1.36 -6.39
C VAL A 220 -3.43 2.66 -7.07
N GLN A 221 -2.65 3.72 -6.90
CA GLN A 221 -2.93 5.02 -7.50
C GLN A 221 -1.69 5.69 -8.10
N THR A 222 -1.88 6.43 -9.20
CA THR A 222 -0.81 7.15 -9.89
C THR A 222 -1.15 8.62 -10.09
N ALA A 223 -0.14 9.47 -10.12
CA ALA A 223 -0.26 10.87 -10.50
C ALA A 223 0.97 11.32 -11.30
N VAL A 224 0.79 12.35 -12.13
CA VAL A 224 1.89 13.14 -12.66
C VAL A 224 1.94 14.46 -11.89
N LEU A 225 2.90 14.58 -10.97
CA LEU A 225 3.07 15.74 -10.11
C LEU A 225 4.35 16.48 -10.47
N ASN A 226 4.25 17.76 -10.81
CA ASN A 226 5.38 18.57 -11.25
C ASN A 226 6.24 17.87 -12.33
N GLY A 227 5.58 17.25 -13.31
CA GLY A 227 6.21 16.50 -14.42
C GLY A 227 6.78 15.12 -14.05
N HIS A 228 6.62 14.67 -12.81
CA HIS A 228 7.12 13.37 -12.35
C HIS A 228 6.00 12.38 -12.09
N ARG A 229 6.17 11.16 -12.58
CA ARG A 229 5.22 10.07 -12.39
C ARG A 229 5.44 9.39 -11.04
N VAL A 230 4.39 9.38 -10.22
CA VAL A 230 4.33 8.75 -8.90
C VAL A 230 3.43 7.52 -8.99
N LEU A 231 3.81 6.43 -8.33
CA LEU A 231 2.97 5.25 -8.13
C LEU A 231 2.98 4.87 -6.65
N LEU A 232 1.80 4.91 -6.02
CA LEU A 232 1.56 4.46 -4.65
C LEU A 232 0.79 3.15 -4.71
N THR A 233 1.33 2.10 -4.11
CA THR A 233 0.90 0.72 -4.30
C THR A 233 0.14 0.14 -3.11
N GLY A 234 0.26 0.73 -1.92
CA GLY A 234 -0.07 0.02 -0.68
C GLY A 234 0.63 -1.33 -0.67
N ASP A 235 -0.13 -2.39 -0.38
CA ASP A 235 0.39 -3.76 -0.32
C ASP A 235 0.08 -4.59 -1.56
N ALA A 236 -0.19 -3.93 -2.70
CA ALA A 236 -0.56 -4.59 -3.94
C ALA A 236 0.35 -5.78 -4.26
N GLY A 237 -0.28 -6.92 -4.51
CA GLY A 237 0.40 -8.12 -4.96
C GLY A 237 0.58 -8.14 -6.47
N ARG A 238 0.96 -9.31 -6.98
CA ARG A 238 1.31 -9.47 -8.40
C ARG A 238 0.08 -9.30 -9.29
N GLU A 239 -1.08 -9.74 -8.83
CA GLU A 239 -2.31 -9.66 -9.61
C GLU A 239 -2.80 -8.21 -9.72
N ALA A 240 -2.80 -7.46 -8.62
CA ALA A 240 -3.14 -6.04 -8.58
C ALA A 240 -2.14 -5.19 -9.39
N LEU A 241 -0.85 -5.49 -9.33
CA LEU A 241 0.16 -4.80 -10.15
C LEU A 241 0.02 -5.16 -11.64
N GLN A 242 -0.38 -6.38 -11.98
CA GLN A 242 -0.69 -6.74 -13.36
C GLN A 242 -1.94 -5.99 -13.86
N GLU A 243 -2.97 -5.84 -13.02
CA GLU A 243 -4.15 -5.02 -13.34
C GLU A 243 -3.76 -3.56 -13.65
N VAL A 244 -2.82 -3.00 -12.88
CA VAL A 244 -2.26 -1.66 -13.14
C VAL A 244 -1.57 -1.59 -14.49
N ILE A 245 -0.75 -2.59 -14.83
CA ILE A 245 -0.05 -2.66 -16.12
C ILE A 245 -1.05 -2.74 -17.27
N ASP A 246 -2.07 -3.59 -17.15
CA ASP A 246 -3.08 -3.80 -18.18
C ASP A 246 -3.96 -2.55 -18.38
N TYR A 247 -4.26 -1.82 -17.30
CA TYR A 247 -5.04 -0.59 -17.36
C TYR A 247 -4.22 0.63 -17.80
N ALA A 248 -2.89 0.60 -17.67
CA ALA A 248 -2.00 1.74 -17.91
C ALA A 248 -2.21 2.44 -19.27
N PRO A 249 -2.33 1.73 -20.42
CA PRO A 249 -2.55 2.38 -21.71
C PRO A 249 -3.86 3.17 -21.79
N PHE A 250 -4.92 2.68 -21.13
CA PHE A 250 -6.23 3.33 -21.09
C PHE A 250 -6.24 4.54 -20.14
N ALA A 251 -5.43 4.49 -19.10
CA ALA A 251 -5.22 5.57 -18.13
C ALA A 251 -4.25 6.67 -18.62
N GLY A 252 -3.65 6.53 -19.80
CA GLY A 252 -2.59 7.45 -20.27
C GLY A 252 -1.27 7.34 -19.48
N LEU A 253 -1.08 6.22 -18.78
CA LEU A 253 0.11 5.86 -18.03
C LEU A 253 1.09 5.15 -18.96
N MET A 254 2.20 5.80 -19.31
CA MET A 254 3.28 5.15 -20.05
C MET A 254 4.19 4.38 -19.09
N LEU A 255 4.42 3.11 -19.39
CA LEU A 255 5.31 2.20 -18.67
C LEU A 255 6.35 1.60 -19.64
N PRO A 256 7.60 1.37 -19.19
CA PRO A 256 8.13 1.79 -17.89
C PRO A 256 8.30 3.31 -17.82
N GLY A 257 8.42 3.86 -16.61
CA GLY A 257 8.63 5.31 -16.45
C GLY A 257 8.18 5.91 -15.13
N ILE A 258 7.97 5.10 -14.09
CA ILE A 258 7.70 5.58 -12.74
C ILE A 258 8.97 6.26 -12.20
N ARG A 259 8.86 7.51 -11.71
CA ARG A 259 9.98 8.25 -11.12
C ARG A 259 10.06 8.09 -9.60
N TYR A 260 8.90 7.97 -8.96
CA TYR A 260 8.74 7.79 -7.52
C TYR A 260 7.81 6.62 -7.26
N PHE A 261 8.35 5.55 -6.70
CA PHE A 261 7.69 4.26 -6.51
C PHE A 261 7.59 3.96 -5.01
N GLN A 262 6.38 3.69 -4.52
CA GLN A 262 6.19 2.99 -3.25
C GLN A 262 6.48 1.51 -3.49
N VAL A 263 7.37 0.94 -2.69
CA VAL A 263 7.61 -0.51 -2.70
C VAL A 263 6.43 -1.16 -1.97
N PRO A 264 5.74 -2.14 -2.59
CA PRO A 264 4.56 -2.73 -1.99
C PRO A 264 4.90 -3.62 -0.80
N HIS A 265 3.97 -3.70 0.16
CA HIS A 265 3.99 -4.66 1.26
C HIS A 265 5.33 -4.72 1.98
N HIS A 266 5.84 -3.53 2.30
CA HIS A 266 7.09 -3.36 3.06
C HIS A 266 8.31 -4.06 2.44
N GLY A 267 8.27 -4.37 1.14
CA GLY A 267 9.33 -5.14 0.48
C GLY A 267 9.13 -6.66 0.57
N GLY A 268 7.88 -7.13 0.56
CA GLY A 268 7.53 -8.54 0.50
C GLY A 268 7.83 -9.18 -0.86
N ARG A 269 8.60 -10.28 -0.86
CA ARG A 269 9.00 -11.00 -2.09
C ARG A 269 7.86 -11.77 -2.78
N HIS A 270 6.71 -11.88 -2.14
CA HIS A 270 5.49 -12.49 -2.72
C HIS A 270 4.66 -11.50 -3.53
N ASN A 271 4.88 -10.20 -3.35
CA ASN A 271 4.04 -9.14 -3.94
C ASN A 271 4.54 -8.68 -5.32
N VAL A 272 5.80 -8.99 -5.65
CA VAL A 272 6.43 -8.60 -6.91
C VAL A 272 7.04 -9.80 -7.62
N SER A 273 7.27 -9.67 -8.92
CA SER A 273 8.05 -10.60 -9.74
C SER A 273 8.98 -9.84 -10.69
N THR A 274 9.95 -10.53 -11.26
CA THR A 274 10.86 -9.96 -12.26
C THR A 274 10.09 -9.34 -13.43
N GLU A 275 9.09 -10.04 -13.93
CA GLU A 275 8.30 -9.65 -15.11
C GLU A 275 7.44 -8.41 -14.84
N ILE A 276 6.83 -8.34 -13.65
CA ILE A 276 6.04 -7.17 -13.23
C ILE A 276 6.94 -5.95 -13.05
N LEU A 277 8.07 -6.11 -12.36
CA LEU A 277 9.00 -5.01 -12.14
C LEU A 277 9.65 -4.55 -13.46
N ASP A 278 9.93 -5.45 -14.39
CA ASP A 278 10.44 -5.09 -15.73
C ASP A 278 9.44 -4.23 -16.50
N GLN A 279 8.15 -4.56 -16.44
CA GLN A 279 7.09 -3.78 -17.10
C GLN A 279 6.89 -2.41 -16.45
N LEU A 280 6.88 -2.33 -15.11
CA LEU A 280 6.64 -1.08 -14.39
C LEU A 280 7.86 -0.12 -14.42
N LEU A 281 9.06 -0.66 -14.20
CA LEU A 281 10.25 0.10 -13.83
C LEU A 281 11.36 0.02 -14.88
N GLY A 282 11.26 -0.91 -15.83
CA GLY A 282 12.20 -1.11 -16.93
C GLY A 282 13.08 -2.35 -16.72
N PRO A 283 13.83 -2.76 -17.75
CA PRO A 283 14.62 -3.98 -17.70
C PRO A 283 15.76 -3.88 -16.68
N ARG A 284 16.20 -5.04 -16.21
CA ARG A 284 17.44 -5.15 -15.43
C ARG A 284 18.64 -4.62 -16.23
N LEU A 285 19.49 -3.86 -15.57
CA LEU A 285 20.76 -3.33 -16.06
C LEU A 285 21.86 -4.38 -15.89
N ASP A 286 22.92 -4.25 -16.69
CA ASP A 286 24.07 -5.18 -16.64
C ASP A 286 24.93 -5.03 -15.37
N LYS A 287 24.83 -3.89 -14.68
CA LYS A 287 25.54 -3.55 -13.44
C LYS A 287 24.88 -2.38 -12.71
N MET A 288 25.28 -2.17 -11.45
CA MET A 288 24.88 -0.98 -10.67
C MET A 288 25.22 0.30 -11.44
N PRO A 289 24.27 1.21 -11.67
CA PRO A 289 24.55 2.46 -12.35
C PRO A 289 25.24 3.47 -11.41
N ASP A 290 26.04 4.37 -11.98
CA ASP A 290 26.63 5.48 -11.21
C ASP A 290 25.58 6.53 -10.79
N GLN A 291 24.44 6.57 -11.49
CA GLN A 291 23.32 7.48 -11.23
C GLN A 291 21.99 6.75 -11.34
N HIS A 292 21.09 7.01 -10.40
CA HIS A 292 19.77 6.38 -10.35
C HIS A 292 18.73 7.19 -11.12
N ALA A 293 17.95 6.51 -11.96
CA ALA A 293 16.97 7.14 -12.86
C ALA A 293 15.58 7.31 -12.23
N TRP A 294 15.34 6.71 -11.06
CA TRP A 294 14.09 6.77 -10.31
C TRP A 294 14.34 6.39 -8.85
N ASN A 295 13.35 6.58 -7.97
CA ASN A 295 13.49 6.36 -6.54
C ASN A 295 12.38 5.44 -6.02
N ALA A 296 12.74 4.55 -5.10
CA ALA A 296 11.87 3.65 -4.39
C ALA A 296 11.93 3.97 -2.90
N ILE A 297 10.77 4.07 -2.25
CA ILE A 297 10.68 4.09 -0.79
C ILE A 297 9.90 2.87 -0.34
N CYS A 298 10.48 2.17 0.63
CA CYS A 298 9.87 1.07 1.34
C CYS A 298 9.54 1.52 2.77
N SER A 299 8.27 1.50 3.17
CA SER A 299 7.95 1.63 4.59
C SER A 299 8.25 0.30 5.24
N SER A 300 9.22 0.27 6.15
CA SER A 300 9.55 -0.92 6.93
C SER A 300 10.03 -0.50 8.32
N ALA A 301 9.70 -1.32 9.32
CA ALA A 301 10.18 -1.15 10.68
C ALA A 301 11.56 -1.80 10.83
N LYS A 302 12.47 -1.19 11.58
CA LYS A 302 13.78 -1.80 11.80
C LYS A 302 13.74 -3.13 12.57
N ALA A 303 12.68 -3.32 13.37
CA ALA A 303 12.47 -4.53 14.17
C ALA A 303 11.70 -5.63 13.43
N ASP A 304 11.26 -5.38 12.20
CA ASP A 304 10.63 -6.38 11.35
C ASP A 304 11.71 -7.28 10.74
N GLU A 305 11.77 -8.55 11.15
CA GLU A 305 12.77 -9.49 10.64
C GLU A 305 12.37 -10.11 9.29
N ASP A 306 11.12 -9.91 8.87
CA ASP A 306 10.58 -10.42 7.61
C ASP A 306 10.68 -9.40 6.48
N HIS A 307 10.79 -8.11 6.79
CA HIS A 307 10.75 -7.04 5.79
C HIS A 307 11.77 -5.93 6.08
N PRO A 308 12.40 -5.34 5.05
CA PRO A 308 12.27 -5.67 3.63
C PRO A 308 13.11 -6.89 3.24
N ARG A 309 12.65 -7.68 2.26
CA ARG A 309 13.44 -8.80 1.73
C ARG A 309 14.58 -8.31 0.83
N LYS A 310 15.77 -8.89 0.99
CA LYS A 310 16.97 -8.56 0.19
C LYS A 310 16.73 -8.78 -1.30
N SER A 311 15.97 -9.81 -1.67
CA SER A 311 15.52 -10.07 -3.04
C SER A 311 14.79 -8.86 -3.67
N VAL A 312 13.93 -8.17 -2.92
CA VAL A 312 13.21 -6.98 -3.39
C VAL A 312 14.14 -5.77 -3.50
N ILE A 313 15.02 -5.56 -2.51
CA ILE A 313 16.05 -4.50 -2.56
C ILE A 313 16.89 -4.66 -3.82
N ARG A 314 17.42 -5.88 -4.05
CA ARG A 314 18.22 -6.23 -5.23
C ARG A 314 17.46 -5.92 -6.51
N ALA A 315 16.19 -6.29 -6.60
CA ALA A 315 15.38 -6.07 -7.79
C ALA A 315 15.15 -4.60 -8.16
N VAL A 316 15.00 -3.73 -7.15
CA VAL A 316 14.98 -2.27 -7.36
C VAL A 316 16.31 -1.77 -7.92
N LEU A 317 17.42 -2.22 -7.31
CA LEU A 317 18.77 -1.80 -7.71
C LEU A 317 19.13 -2.29 -9.10
N HIS A 318 18.75 -3.52 -9.45
CA HIS A 318 18.97 -4.08 -10.79
C HIS A 318 18.30 -3.25 -11.89
N ARG A 319 17.22 -2.53 -11.58
CA ARG A 319 16.51 -1.65 -12.54
C ARG A 319 16.92 -0.18 -12.42
N GLY A 320 18.02 0.09 -11.72
CA GLY A 320 18.60 1.43 -11.58
C GLY A 320 17.83 2.38 -10.65
N GLY A 321 16.97 1.83 -9.78
CA GLY A 321 16.27 2.60 -8.77
C GLY A 321 17.18 2.96 -7.60
N HIS A 322 16.96 4.14 -7.01
CA HIS A 322 17.52 4.49 -5.70
C HIS A 322 16.65 3.86 -4.62
N TRP A 323 17.25 3.12 -3.68
CA TRP A 323 16.51 2.46 -2.59
C TRP A 323 16.65 3.24 -1.29
N ALA A 324 15.52 3.45 -0.61
CA ALA A 324 15.47 3.91 0.77
C ALA A 324 14.35 3.22 1.55
N ALA A 325 14.58 2.96 2.85
CA ALA A 325 13.61 2.37 3.75
C ALA A 325 13.44 3.21 5.02
N THR A 326 12.20 3.28 5.55
CA THR A 326 11.88 4.16 6.69
C THR A 326 12.65 3.80 7.95
N GLU A 327 12.80 2.53 8.34
CA GLU A 327 13.68 2.04 9.44
C GLU A 327 14.12 3.11 10.48
N SER A 328 13.17 3.55 11.31
CA SER A 328 13.30 4.53 12.39
C SER A 328 13.43 6.00 11.99
N LYS A 329 13.07 6.36 10.75
CA LYS A 329 13.08 7.73 10.22
C LYS A 329 11.92 7.96 9.24
N ASN A 330 11.56 9.23 9.07
CA ASN A 330 10.63 9.65 8.03
C ASN A 330 11.40 9.94 6.73
N ILE A 331 10.84 9.57 5.59
CA ILE A 331 11.46 9.76 4.27
C ILE A 331 10.48 10.51 3.36
N ARG A 332 11.01 11.36 2.49
CA ARG A 332 10.19 12.21 1.62
C ARG A 332 10.60 12.12 0.16
N PHE A 333 9.63 11.91 -0.71
CA PHE A 333 9.72 12.33 -2.12
C PHE A 333 9.25 13.76 -2.26
N GLY A 334 9.90 14.55 -3.13
CA GLY A 334 9.35 15.87 -3.46
C GLY A 334 10.08 16.58 -4.59
N ALA A 335 9.35 17.47 -5.25
CA ALA A 335 9.86 18.35 -6.28
C ALA A 335 9.12 19.70 -6.23
N GLY A 336 9.80 20.78 -6.62
CA GLY A 336 9.22 22.13 -6.59
C GLY A 336 9.08 22.76 -5.20
N ILE A 337 9.48 22.04 -4.15
CA ILE A 337 9.45 22.51 -2.75
C ILE A 337 10.74 22.13 -2.02
N LYS A 338 11.15 22.98 -1.07
CA LYS A 338 12.26 22.71 -0.14
C LYS A 338 11.73 22.73 1.28
N ARG A 339 12.32 21.91 2.14
CA ARG A 339 12.00 21.85 3.57
C ARG A 339 13.30 21.81 4.35
N ASP A 340 13.46 22.78 5.26
CA ASP A 340 14.66 22.91 6.07
C ASP A 340 14.87 21.70 6.98
N GLY A 341 16.13 21.33 7.21
CA GLY A 341 16.52 20.18 8.03
C GLY A 341 16.43 18.82 7.34
N TRP A 342 15.84 18.73 6.15
CA TRP A 342 15.78 17.50 5.38
C TRP A 342 16.89 17.42 4.34
N VAL A 343 17.60 16.30 4.33
CA VAL A 343 18.77 16.05 3.46
C VAL A 343 18.52 14.87 2.52
N SER A 344 19.31 14.78 1.45
CA SER A 344 19.32 13.60 0.58
C SER A 344 19.78 12.37 1.34
N ILE A 345 19.11 11.24 1.10
CA ILE A 345 19.48 9.94 1.67
C ILE A 345 20.51 9.29 0.74
N PRO A 346 21.66 8.82 1.26
CA PRO A 346 22.62 8.07 0.46
C PRO A 346 21.99 6.76 -0.06
N GLN A 347 22.48 6.28 -1.20
CA GLN A 347 22.07 4.98 -1.73
C GLN A 347 22.40 3.87 -0.72
N ALA A 348 21.44 2.98 -0.46
CA ALA A 348 21.66 1.78 0.35
C ALA A 348 22.65 0.82 -0.33
N ASP A 349 23.40 0.10 0.48
CA ASP A 349 24.35 -0.91 0.00
C ASP A 349 23.64 -2.04 -0.76
N TYR A 350 24.35 -2.61 -1.73
CA TYR A 350 23.86 -3.76 -2.48
C TYR A 350 23.93 -5.03 -1.63
N PRO A 351 22.82 -5.78 -1.44
CA PRO A 351 22.87 -7.05 -0.73
C PRO A 351 23.62 -8.11 -1.55
N GLU A 352 24.74 -8.63 -1.04
CA GLU A 352 25.56 -9.68 -1.70
C GLU A 352 24.94 -11.09 -1.62
N ASP A 353 23.88 -11.23 -0.83
CA ASP A 353 23.08 -12.43 -0.63
C ASP A 353 21.58 -12.10 -0.65
N GLN A 354 20.75 -13.13 -0.76
CA GLN A 354 19.29 -12.98 -0.66
C GLN A 354 18.65 -14.25 -0.09
N GLU A 355 17.39 -14.14 0.29
CA GLU A 355 16.59 -15.25 0.76
C GLU A 355 16.43 -16.30 -0.35
N GLY A 356 16.69 -17.57 -0.04
CA GLY A 356 16.53 -18.72 -0.93
C GLY A 356 15.10 -19.22 -1.08
#